data_AF-A0A6I9YZ07-F1
#
_entry.id   AF-A0A6I9YZ07-F1
#
_cell.length_a   1.000
_cell.length_b   1.000
_cell.length_c   1.000
_cell.angle_alpha   90.00
_cell.angle_beta   90.00
_cell.angle_gamma   90.00
#
_symmetry.space_group_name_H-M   'P 1'
#
loop_
_entity.id
_entity.type
_entity.pdbx_description
1 polymer ?
#
loop_
_entity_poly.entity_id
_entity_poly.type
_entity_poly.pdbx_seq_one_letter_code
_entity_poly.pdbx_strand_id
1 'polypeptide(L)'
;MVFRDLFTISCLPPRRRPLELDTDGIWCVLPNSFPENFVIKSTHPKKPKVTISYPGAMLNIMVKEGFTNNQYQELVDPASLKYVSRSENSIFFEVDGPYLAMILPASKEEGKKLKKRYAVFNEDGSLAELKGFEVKRRGELQLVKIFQSSVFEAFLKGTSLEEVYASVAKVADYWLDVLYSKAANMPDSELFELISENRSMSRKLEDYGQQKSTSISTAKRLAEFLGDQMVKDAGLSCRFIISKKPEGSPVTERAIPLAIFQAELSVRKHYLRKWLKSPSMQDFDIRTILDWEYYIERL
;
A
#
# COMPACT_ATOMS: atom_id res chain seq x y z
N MET A 1 -1.44 -13.41 9.11
CA MET A 1 -1.15 -13.79 10.51
C MET A 1 -1.33 -12.54 11.34
N VAL A 2 -2.27 -12.54 12.28
CA VAL A 2 -2.56 -11.38 13.14
C VAL A 2 -1.78 -11.57 14.43
N PHE A 3 -0.94 -10.59 14.77
CA PHE A 3 -0.19 -10.60 16.02
C PHE A 3 -0.70 -9.49 16.90
N ARG A 4 -0.96 -9.78 18.17
CA ARG A 4 -1.22 -8.78 19.21
C ARG A 4 0.04 -8.59 20.06
N ASP A 5 0.26 -7.37 20.54
CA ASP A 5 1.40 -6.94 21.37
C ASP A 5 2.77 -7.00 20.64
N LEU A 6 3.06 -5.96 19.85
CA LEU A 6 4.29 -5.88 19.05
C LEU A 6 5.29 -4.85 19.57
N PHE A 7 6.58 -5.16 19.38
CA PHE A 7 7.71 -4.27 19.68
C PHE A 7 8.70 -4.27 18.52
N THR A 8 9.47 -3.20 18.35
CA THR A 8 10.47 -3.06 17.28
C THR A 8 11.87 -3.45 17.78
N ILE A 9 12.47 -4.59 17.38
CA ILE A 9 13.83 -4.98 17.81
C ILE A 9 14.55 -5.96 16.85
N SER A 10 15.75 -5.60 16.38
CA SER A 10 16.50 -6.28 15.30
C SER A 10 17.51 -7.36 15.65
N CYS A 11 18.02 -7.42 16.88
CA CYS A 11 19.21 -8.22 17.16
C CYS A 11 18.98 -9.12 18.35
N LEU A 12 18.25 -10.23 18.19
CA LEU A 12 17.98 -11.13 19.31
C LEU A 12 18.09 -12.65 19.02
N PRO A 13 18.45 -13.47 20.04
CA PRO A 13 18.68 -14.92 19.94
C PRO A 13 17.40 -15.73 19.62
N PRO A 14 17.47 -17.07 19.42
CA PRO A 14 16.46 -17.91 18.76
C PRO A 14 15.08 -18.05 19.45
N ARG A 15 14.78 -17.26 20.49
CA ARG A 15 13.48 -17.24 21.19
C ARG A 15 12.55 -16.11 20.74
N ARG A 16 12.85 -15.39 19.65
CA ARG A 16 12.01 -14.29 19.14
C ARG A 16 11.69 -14.48 17.66
N ARG A 17 10.47 -14.07 17.26
CA ARG A 17 9.98 -14.18 15.88
C ARG A 17 10.05 -12.80 15.20
N PRO A 18 11.11 -12.50 14.44
CA PRO A 18 11.11 -11.32 13.59
C PRO A 18 10.03 -11.47 12.52
N LEU A 19 9.22 -10.43 12.36
CA LEU A 19 8.12 -10.43 11.39
C LEU A 19 8.58 -9.84 10.06
N GLU A 20 9.19 -8.65 10.13
CA GLU A 20 9.67 -7.91 8.96
C GLU A 20 10.94 -7.15 9.34
N LEU A 21 11.88 -7.05 8.40
CA LEU A 21 13.11 -6.27 8.51
C LEU A 21 13.18 -5.33 7.31
N ASP A 22 13.27 -4.03 7.57
CA ASP A 22 13.65 -3.02 6.57
C ASP A 22 15.08 -2.53 6.85
N THR A 23 15.47 -1.42 6.23
CA THR A 23 16.85 -0.93 6.14
C THR A 23 17.47 -0.69 7.52
N ASP A 24 16.71 -0.06 8.41
CA ASP A 24 17.14 0.40 9.74
C ASP A 24 16.15 0.03 10.86
N GLY A 25 15.00 -0.58 10.52
CA GLY A 25 13.95 -0.97 11.47
C GLY A 25 13.56 -2.44 11.38
N ILE A 26 13.28 -3.06 12.53
CA ILE A 26 12.80 -4.45 12.61
C ILE A 26 11.51 -4.52 13.40
N TRP A 27 10.48 -5.10 12.79
CA TRP A 27 9.23 -5.46 13.45
C TRP A 27 9.36 -6.83 14.12
N CYS A 28 9.09 -6.91 15.42
CA CYS A 28 9.10 -8.18 16.15
C CYS A 28 7.93 -8.30 17.15
N VAL A 29 7.73 -9.52 17.64
CA VAL A 29 6.78 -9.79 18.72
C VAL A 29 7.58 -10.31 19.90
N LEU A 30 7.32 -9.74 21.08
CA LEU A 30 7.89 -10.19 22.34
C LEU A 30 6.79 -10.79 23.21
N PRO A 31 7.10 -11.76 24.07
CA PRO A 31 6.16 -12.19 25.09
C PRO A 31 5.72 -11.00 25.94
N ASN A 32 4.44 -10.95 26.32
CA ASN A 32 3.92 -9.92 27.23
C ASN A 32 4.63 -9.90 28.60
N SER A 33 5.23 -11.02 29.00
CA SER A 33 6.06 -11.11 30.21
C SER A 33 7.48 -10.57 30.03
N PHE A 34 7.85 -10.09 28.84
CA PHE A 34 9.19 -9.57 28.57
C PHE A 34 9.36 -8.17 29.19
N PRO A 35 10.49 -7.87 29.84
CA PRO A 35 10.69 -6.55 30.45
C PRO A 35 10.65 -5.43 29.41
N GLU A 36 9.80 -4.44 29.64
CA GLU A 36 9.56 -3.34 28.71
C GLU A 36 10.17 -2.02 29.22
N ASN A 37 9.40 -1.21 29.94
CA ASN A 37 9.80 0.13 30.36
C ASN A 37 10.01 0.20 31.88
N PHE A 38 11.14 0.77 32.29
CA PHE A 38 11.48 1.04 33.70
C PHE A 38 11.57 2.54 33.93
N VAL A 39 10.94 3.04 35.00
CA VAL A 39 11.03 4.45 35.39
C VAL A 39 12.01 4.60 36.55
N ILE A 40 13.16 5.18 36.29
CA ILE A 40 14.19 5.48 37.29
C ILE A 40 13.95 6.89 37.82
N LYS A 41 13.89 7.03 39.16
CA LYS A 41 13.86 8.33 39.83
C LYS A 41 15.26 8.91 39.92
N SER A 42 15.42 10.17 39.55
CA SER A 42 16.70 10.88 39.57
C SER A 42 16.64 12.05 40.53
N THR A 43 17.78 12.37 41.13
CA THR A 43 17.98 13.56 41.98
C THR A 43 18.15 14.84 41.15
N HIS A 44 18.24 14.73 39.81
CA HIS A 44 18.44 15.88 38.94
C HIS A 44 17.16 16.73 38.82
N PRO A 45 17.19 18.03 39.17
CA PRO A 45 15.98 18.86 39.26
C PRO A 45 15.16 18.94 37.96
N LYS A 46 15.84 18.97 36.80
CA LYS A 46 15.18 19.10 35.48
C LYS A 46 14.65 17.78 34.90
N LYS A 47 15.09 16.62 35.42
CA LYS A 47 14.70 15.29 34.93
C LYS A 47 14.53 14.36 36.14
N PRO A 48 13.51 14.58 36.97
CA PRO A 48 13.28 13.80 38.19
C PRO A 48 12.88 12.34 37.91
N LYS A 49 12.45 12.04 36.68
CA LYS A 49 12.13 10.69 36.19
C LYS A 49 12.78 10.47 34.83
N VAL A 50 13.36 9.29 34.64
CA VAL A 50 13.93 8.82 33.39
C VAL A 50 13.29 7.48 33.04
N THR A 51 12.62 7.42 31.90
CA THR A 51 12.07 6.18 31.36
C THR A 51 13.13 5.48 30.52
N ILE A 52 13.35 4.20 30.78
CA ILE A 52 14.29 3.35 30.03
C ILE A 52 13.50 2.21 29.42
N SER A 53 13.51 2.13 28.10
CA SER A 53 13.11 0.92 27.38
C SER A 53 14.23 -0.11 27.49
N TYR A 54 13.98 -1.22 28.19
CA TYR A 54 14.94 -2.31 28.33
C TYR A 54 15.33 -2.93 26.97
N PRO A 55 14.39 -3.24 26.07
CA PRO A 55 14.67 -3.52 24.65
C PRO A 55 15.66 -2.58 23.98
N GLY A 56 15.38 -1.28 24.03
CA GLY A 56 16.19 -0.26 23.36
C GLY A 56 17.57 -0.15 24.00
N ALA A 57 17.64 -0.13 25.33
CA ALA A 57 18.89 -0.07 26.07
C ALA A 57 19.80 -1.27 25.78
N MET A 58 19.24 -2.49 25.75
CA MET A 58 19.97 -3.71 25.43
C MET A 58 20.56 -3.63 24.01
N LEU A 59 19.78 -3.24 23.01
CA LEU A 59 20.30 -3.05 21.65
C LEU A 59 21.38 -1.97 21.58
N ASN A 60 21.17 -0.84 22.25
CA ASN A 60 22.10 0.29 22.22
C ASN A 60 23.45 -0.06 22.86
N ILE A 61 23.47 -0.91 23.90
CA ILE A 61 24.70 -1.45 24.46
C ILE A 61 25.43 -2.32 23.42
N MET A 62 24.71 -3.23 22.76
CA MET A 62 25.30 -4.10 21.73
C MET A 62 25.85 -3.29 20.54
N VAL A 63 25.15 -2.25 20.10
CA VAL A 63 25.61 -1.35 19.04
C VAL A 63 26.86 -0.59 19.47
N LYS A 64 26.86 -0.07 20.69
CA LYS A 64 28.02 0.63 21.24
C LYS A 64 29.24 -0.29 21.31
N GLU A 65 29.09 -1.52 21.79
CA GLU A 65 30.20 -2.46 21.91
C GLU A 65 30.72 -2.93 20.55
N GLY A 66 29.82 -3.18 19.59
CA GLY A 66 30.18 -3.72 18.28
C GLY A 66 30.63 -2.68 17.24
N PHE A 67 30.16 -1.44 17.32
CA PHE A 67 30.24 -0.47 16.21
C PHE A 67 30.78 0.92 16.60
N THR A 68 31.38 1.08 17.77
CA THR A 68 32.00 2.37 18.15
C THR A 68 33.28 2.63 17.36
N ASN A 69 33.37 3.81 16.72
CA ASN A 69 34.59 4.27 16.08
C ASN A 69 35.55 4.85 17.13
N ASN A 70 36.56 4.07 17.51
CA ASN A 70 37.60 4.49 18.46
C ASN A 70 38.71 5.38 17.86
N GLN A 71 38.61 5.71 16.57
CA GLN A 71 39.63 6.44 15.81
C GLN A 71 39.10 7.77 15.27
N TYR A 72 37.99 8.29 15.80
CA TYR A 72 37.42 9.54 15.33
C TYR A 72 38.36 10.70 15.66
N GLN A 73 38.84 11.41 14.65
CA GLN A 73 39.77 12.54 14.83
C GLN A 73 39.05 13.87 14.64
N GLU A 74 39.29 14.80 15.56
CA GLU A 74 38.71 16.13 15.54
C GLU A 74 39.82 17.18 15.61
N LEU A 75 39.78 18.16 14.71
CA LEU A 75 40.75 19.25 14.64
C LEU A 75 40.48 20.23 15.79
N VAL A 76 41.41 20.30 16.74
CA VAL A 76 41.27 21.19 17.92
C VAL A 76 42.04 22.49 17.76
N ASP A 77 43.05 22.51 16.89
CA ASP A 77 43.80 23.72 16.56
C ASP A 77 44.12 23.77 15.04
N PRO A 78 43.41 24.62 14.29
CA PRO A 78 43.63 24.78 12.85
C PRO A 78 45.00 25.37 12.49
N ALA A 79 45.62 26.16 13.35
CA ALA A 79 46.88 26.83 13.05
C ALA A 79 48.07 25.86 13.13
N SER A 80 48.05 24.94 14.11
CA SER A 80 49.08 23.90 14.26
C SER A 80 48.71 22.56 13.62
N LEU A 81 47.53 22.47 12.98
CA LEU A 81 46.96 21.22 12.43
C LEU A 81 46.90 20.09 13.46
N LYS A 82 46.57 20.43 14.71
CA LYS A 82 46.51 19.46 15.81
C LYS A 82 45.15 18.78 15.88
N TYR A 83 45.18 17.45 15.89
CA TYR A 83 44.00 16.60 16.04
C TYR A 83 44.00 15.88 17.39
N VAL A 84 42.80 15.64 17.93
CA VAL A 84 42.58 14.74 19.08
C VAL A 84 41.74 13.56 18.60
N SER A 85 42.13 12.35 18.99
CA SER A 85 41.32 11.15 18.77
C SER A 85 40.35 10.95 19.92
N ARG A 86 39.11 10.59 19.61
CA ARG A 86 38.09 10.21 20.59
C ARG A 86 37.26 9.04 20.08
N SER A 87 36.68 8.28 20.99
CA SER A 87 35.66 7.29 20.66
C SER A 87 34.36 8.00 20.32
N GLU A 88 33.81 7.73 19.14
CA GLU A 88 32.54 8.30 18.69
C GLU A 88 31.56 7.20 18.27
N ASN A 89 30.35 7.29 18.80
CA ASN A 89 29.21 6.49 18.35
C ASN A 89 27.91 7.23 18.66
N SER A 90 27.19 7.60 17.61
CA SER A 90 25.91 8.29 17.66
C SER A 90 24.76 7.42 17.13
N ILE A 91 24.96 6.11 17.01
CA ILE A 91 23.96 5.16 16.53
C ILE A 91 23.13 4.66 17.70
N PHE A 92 21.84 4.96 17.68
CA PHE A 92 20.89 4.53 18.70
C PHE A 92 19.64 3.97 18.06
N PHE A 93 19.19 2.82 18.56
CA PHE A 93 17.85 2.33 18.41
C PHE A 93 16.90 3.11 19.31
N GLU A 94 15.76 3.46 18.73
CA GLU A 94 14.55 3.86 19.42
C GLU A 94 13.53 2.72 19.34
N VAL A 95 12.68 2.63 20.37
CA VAL A 95 11.62 1.63 20.42
C VAL A 95 10.30 2.36 20.29
N ASP A 96 9.53 1.95 19.30
CA ASP A 96 8.19 2.43 19.03
C ASP A 96 7.19 1.27 19.18
N GLY A 97 6.09 1.53 19.90
CA GLY A 97 5.16 0.54 20.46
C GLY A 97 4.98 0.66 21.99
N PRO A 98 4.20 -0.24 22.61
CA PRO A 98 3.58 -1.42 22.03
C PRO A 98 2.42 -1.11 21.09
N TYR A 99 2.18 -2.02 20.14
CA TYR A 99 1.08 -1.92 19.19
C TYR A 99 0.03 -3.00 19.40
N LEU A 100 -1.24 -2.65 19.13
CA LEU A 100 -2.38 -3.55 19.25
C LEU A 100 -2.32 -4.70 18.25
N ALA A 101 -2.02 -4.38 16.99
CA ALA A 101 -2.05 -5.36 15.92
C ALA A 101 -1.08 -5.01 14.77
N MET A 102 -0.52 -6.05 14.17
CA MET A 102 0.19 -5.96 12.89
C MET A 102 -0.30 -7.05 11.94
N ILE A 103 -0.59 -6.65 10.71
CA ILE A 103 -1.06 -7.52 9.64
C ILE A 103 -0.01 -7.52 8.53
N LEU A 104 0.51 -8.72 8.23
CA LEU A 104 1.43 -8.95 7.11
C LEU A 104 0.77 -9.86 6.07
N PRO A 105 0.78 -9.50 4.78
CA PRO A 105 0.29 -10.33 3.70
C PRO A 105 1.32 -11.43 3.34
N ALA A 106 0.82 -12.52 2.78
CA ALA A 106 1.65 -13.58 2.21
C ALA A 106 1.71 -13.45 0.68
N SER A 107 2.79 -13.94 0.07
CA SER A 107 2.91 -14.05 -1.40
C SER A 107 1.98 -15.14 -1.93
N LYS A 108 1.52 -14.99 -3.18
CA LYS A 108 0.87 -16.08 -3.93
C LYS A 108 1.87 -17.18 -4.30
N GLU A 109 3.14 -16.83 -4.47
CA GLU A 109 4.22 -17.78 -4.77
C GLU A 109 4.80 -18.40 -3.50
N GLU A 110 4.91 -19.72 -3.50
CA GLU A 110 5.49 -20.49 -2.41
C GLU A 110 6.94 -20.05 -2.12
N GLY A 111 7.29 -19.98 -0.83
CA GLY A 111 8.63 -19.60 -0.38
C GLY A 111 9.00 -18.13 -0.57
N LYS A 112 8.16 -17.31 -1.21
CA LYS A 112 8.41 -15.87 -1.36
C LYS A 112 7.68 -15.06 -0.29
N LYS A 113 8.38 -14.08 0.29
CA LYS A 113 7.79 -13.09 1.20
C LYS A 113 7.52 -11.80 0.46
N LEU A 114 6.37 -11.17 0.74
CA LEU A 114 6.08 -9.82 0.28
C LEU A 114 6.72 -8.82 1.25
N LYS A 115 7.87 -8.29 0.87
CA LYS A 115 8.55 -7.26 1.66
C LYS A 115 7.82 -5.92 1.57
N LYS A 116 7.97 -5.08 2.60
CA LYS A 116 7.49 -3.69 2.66
C LYS A 116 5.97 -3.54 2.51
N ARG A 117 5.20 -4.56 2.92
CA ARG A 117 3.73 -4.49 2.98
C ARG A 117 3.24 -4.89 4.37
N TYR A 118 2.70 -3.94 5.11
CA TYR A 118 2.16 -4.18 6.46
C TYR A 118 1.21 -3.06 6.88
N ALA A 119 0.29 -3.41 7.78
CA ALA A 119 -0.60 -2.49 8.48
C ALA A 119 -0.41 -2.67 9.99
N VAL A 120 -0.29 -1.57 10.72
CA VAL A 120 -0.03 -1.53 12.17
C VAL A 120 -1.05 -0.63 12.84
N PHE A 121 -1.57 -1.08 13.97
CA PHE A 121 -2.61 -0.40 14.74
C PHE A 121 -2.17 -0.09 16.17
N ASN A 122 -2.52 1.10 16.64
CA ASN A 122 -2.35 1.53 18.03
C ASN A 122 -3.34 0.83 18.96
N GLU A 123 -3.09 0.90 20.28
CA GLU A 123 -3.97 0.36 21.33
C GLU A 123 -5.40 0.90 21.27
N ASP A 124 -5.59 2.15 20.83
CA ASP A 124 -6.91 2.77 20.65
C ASP A 124 -7.65 2.28 19.38
N GLY A 125 -7.03 1.37 18.60
CA GLY A 125 -7.55 0.86 17.34
C GLY A 125 -7.30 1.77 16.13
N SER A 126 -6.64 2.92 16.31
CA SER A 126 -6.27 3.79 15.21
C SER A 126 -5.14 3.21 14.35
N LEU A 127 -5.16 3.52 13.05
CA LEU A 127 -4.13 3.07 12.11
C LEU A 127 -2.84 3.86 12.35
N ALA A 128 -1.84 3.21 12.92
CA ALA A 128 -0.52 3.79 13.19
C ALA A 128 0.29 3.91 11.90
N GLU A 129 0.42 2.80 11.17
CA GLU A 129 1.23 2.74 9.97
C GLU A 129 0.61 1.82 8.92
N LEU A 130 0.71 2.24 7.65
CA LEU A 130 0.29 1.46 6.50
C LEU A 130 1.31 1.65 5.40
N LYS A 131 1.93 0.56 4.96
CA LYS A 131 3.01 0.55 3.96
C LYS A 131 2.73 -0.43 2.84
N GLY A 132 3.10 -0.02 1.63
CA GLY A 132 3.11 -0.87 0.44
C GLY A 132 1.75 -1.19 -0.18
N PHE A 133 0.65 -1.02 0.55
CA PHE A 133 -0.73 -1.26 0.09
C PHE A 133 -1.26 -0.17 -0.84
N GLU A 134 -2.19 -0.58 -1.69
CA GLU A 134 -2.81 0.19 -2.76
C GLU A 134 -3.67 1.36 -2.20
N VAL A 135 -4.21 1.26 -0.98
CA VAL A 135 -4.96 2.35 -0.30
C VAL A 135 -4.21 3.70 -0.34
N LYS A 136 -2.91 3.71 -0.04
CA LYS A 136 -2.09 4.94 -0.02
C LYS A 136 -1.53 5.33 -1.38
N ARG A 137 -1.70 4.49 -2.40
CA ARG A 137 -1.18 4.76 -3.74
C ARG A 137 -2.14 5.66 -4.52
N ARG A 138 -1.54 6.57 -5.29
CA ARG A 138 -2.28 7.36 -6.27
C ARG A 138 -2.53 6.45 -7.47
N GLY A 139 -3.81 6.25 -7.80
CA GLY A 139 -4.21 5.72 -9.08
C GLY A 139 -4.45 4.22 -9.23
N GLU A 140 -4.44 3.49 -8.11
CA GLU A 140 -4.87 2.09 -8.09
C GLU A 140 -6.39 1.98 -8.23
N LEU A 141 -6.86 0.77 -8.55
CA LEU A 141 -8.28 0.43 -8.66
C LEU A 141 -9.02 0.77 -7.36
N GLN A 142 -10.05 1.62 -7.44
CA GLN A 142 -10.75 2.13 -6.27
C GLN A 142 -11.42 1.02 -5.44
N LEU A 143 -11.99 0.01 -6.09
CA LEU A 143 -12.49 -1.22 -5.45
C LEU A 143 -11.48 -1.83 -4.47
N VAL A 144 -10.22 -2.03 -4.89
CA VAL A 144 -9.17 -2.62 -4.04
C VAL A 144 -8.85 -1.70 -2.87
N LYS A 145 -8.84 -0.38 -3.08
CA LYS A 145 -8.57 0.59 -2.02
C LYS A 145 -9.66 0.58 -0.94
N ILE A 146 -10.92 0.54 -1.34
CA ILE A 146 -12.05 0.48 -0.41
C ILE A 146 -12.06 -0.88 0.31
N PHE A 147 -11.88 -1.97 -0.44
CA PHE A 147 -11.77 -3.32 0.12
C PHE A 147 -10.69 -3.40 1.19
N GLN A 148 -9.45 -2.99 0.88
CA GLN A 148 -8.34 -3.00 1.82
C GLN A 148 -8.64 -2.20 3.08
N SER A 149 -9.23 -1.00 2.94
CA SER A 149 -9.61 -0.17 4.08
C SER A 149 -10.62 -0.90 4.98
N SER A 150 -11.66 -1.50 4.39
CA SER A 150 -12.68 -2.24 5.14
C SER A 150 -12.14 -3.52 5.80
N VAL A 151 -11.21 -4.21 5.14
CA VAL A 151 -10.59 -5.45 5.65
C VAL A 151 -9.65 -5.17 6.81
N PHE A 152 -8.86 -4.09 6.76
CA PHE A 152 -7.95 -3.74 7.84
C PHE A 152 -8.68 -3.44 9.14
N GLU A 153 -9.82 -2.75 9.08
CA GLU A 153 -10.67 -2.54 10.25
C GLU A 153 -11.28 -3.86 10.77
N ALA A 154 -11.64 -4.79 9.87
CA ALA A 154 -12.21 -6.07 10.25
C ALA A 154 -11.23 -6.97 11.03
N PHE A 155 -9.92 -6.80 10.83
CA PHE A 155 -8.88 -7.51 11.59
C PHE A 155 -8.84 -7.16 13.08
N LEU A 156 -9.45 -6.04 13.49
CA LEU A 156 -9.54 -5.63 14.89
C LEU A 156 -10.75 -6.22 15.62
N LYS A 157 -11.67 -6.87 14.90
CA LYS A 157 -12.90 -7.43 15.45
C LYS A 157 -12.70 -8.89 15.83
N GLY A 158 -13.16 -9.29 17.02
CA GLY A 158 -13.07 -10.66 17.51
C GLY A 158 -12.07 -10.82 18.66
N THR A 159 -12.25 -11.89 19.44
CA THR A 159 -11.43 -12.22 20.61
C THR A 159 -10.47 -13.38 20.36
N SER A 160 -10.82 -14.30 19.46
CA SER A 160 -9.95 -15.37 18.98
C SER A 160 -9.48 -15.14 17.54
N LEU A 161 -8.46 -15.89 17.10
CA LEU A 161 -7.96 -15.82 15.74
C LEU A 161 -9.03 -16.25 14.71
N GLU A 162 -9.82 -17.25 15.08
CA GLU A 162 -10.93 -17.77 14.28
C GLU A 162 -12.02 -16.71 14.10
N GLU A 163 -12.40 -16.01 15.18
CA GLU A 163 -13.39 -14.92 15.11
C GLU A 163 -12.89 -13.74 14.26
N VAL A 164 -11.61 -13.40 14.38
CA VAL A 164 -10.98 -12.35 13.56
C VAL A 164 -11.04 -12.72 12.07
N TYR A 165 -10.63 -13.94 11.71
CA TYR A 165 -10.70 -14.37 10.32
C TYR A 165 -12.14 -14.54 9.81
N ALA A 166 -13.08 -14.93 10.66
CA ALA A 166 -14.50 -14.96 10.31
C ALA A 166 -15.07 -13.55 10.04
N SER A 167 -14.66 -12.55 10.82
CA SER A 167 -15.00 -11.14 10.59
C SER A 167 -14.45 -10.64 9.26
N VAL A 168 -13.19 -10.94 8.95
CA VAL A 168 -12.56 -10.58 7.68
C VAL A 168 -13.21 -11.30 6.50
N ALA A 169 -13.52 -12.60 6.64
CA ALA A 169 -14.20 -13.37 5.61
C ALA A 169 -15.55 -12.77 5.23
N LYS A 170 -16.37 -12.34 6.20
CA LYS A 170 -17.64 -11.64 5.93
C LYS A 170 -17.47 -10.40 5.07
N VAL A 171 -16.40 -9.63 5.28
CA VAL A 171 -16.10 -8.46 4.43
C VAL A 171 -15.70 -8.89 3.02
N ALA A 172 -14.87 -9.92 2.90
CA ALA A 172 -14.49 -10.48 1.59
C ALA A 172 -15.70 -11.01 0.82
N ASP A 173 -16.57 -11.79 1.46
CA ASP A 173 -17.78 -12.34 0.87
C ASP A 173 -18.71 -11.23 0.37
N TYR A 174 -18.91 -10.16 1.16
CA TYR A 174 -19.68 -8.99 0.73
C TYR A 174 -19.17 -8.38 -0.59
N TRP A 175 -17.85 -8.17 -0.70
CA TRP A 175 -17.27 -7.59 -1.91
C TRP A 175 -17.31 -8.55 -3.10
N LEU A 176 -17.16 -9.86 -2.86
CA LEU A 176 -17.36 -10.88 -3.89
C LEU A 176 -18.82 -10.91 -4.37
N ASP A 177 -19.79 -10.83 -3.47
CA ASP A 177 -21.21 -10.78 -3.81
C ASP A 177 -21.54 -9.57 -4.69
N VAL A 178 -20.96 -8.40 -4.40
CA VAL A 178 -21.10 -7.20 -5.24
C VAL A 178 -20.59 -7.46 -6.66
N LEU A 179 -19.45 -8.14 -6.82
CA LEU A 179 -18.88 -8.45 -8.14
C LEU A 179 -19.64 -9.55 -8.88
N TYR A 180 -20.01 -10.64 -8.19
CA TYR A 180 -20.74 -11.77 -8.80
C TYR A 180 -22.17 -11.39 -9.19
N SER A 181 -22.82 -10.52 -8.40
CA SER A 181 -24.11 -9.92 -8.75
C SER A 181 -23.99 -8.84 -9.84
N LYS A 182 -22.78 -8.57 -10.34
CA LYS A 182 -22.47 -7.52 -11.34
C LYS A 182 -22.97 -6.15 -10.91
N ALA A 183 -22.95 -5.88 -9.60
CA ALA A 183 -23.46 -4.68 -8.98
C ALA A 183 -24.86 -4.29 -9.50
N ALA A 184 -25.76 -5.27 -9.67
CA ALA A 184 -27.07 -5.07 -10.29
C ALA A 184 -27.92 -4.01 -9.56
N ASN A 185 -27.78 -3.90 -8.23
CA ASN A 185 -28.55 -2.97 -7.39
C ASN A 185 -27.79 -1.66 -7.09
N MET A 186 -26.60 -1.45 -7.67
CA MET A 186 -25.78 -0.26 -7.45
C MET A 186 -26.03 0.77 -8.56
N PRO A 187 -26.18 2.07 -8.26
CA PRO A 187 -26.27 3.11 -9.29
C PRO A 187 -25.00 3.20 -10.15
N ASP A 188 -25.15 3.56 -11.42
CA ASP A 188 -24.03 3.66 -12.36
C ASP A 188 -22.93 4.62 -11.89
N SER A 189 -23.30 5.74 -11.25
CA SER A 189 -22.34 6.70 -10.71
C SER A 189 -21.42 6.09 -9.66
N GLU A 190 -21.97 5.29 -8.75
CA GLU A 190 -21.23 4.60 -7.70
C GLU A 190 -20.38 3.48 -8.30
N LEU A 191 -20.94 2.72 -9.25
CA LEU A 191 -20.20 1.70 -9.99
C LEU A 191 -18.97 2.30 -10.70
N PHE A 192 -19.13 3.44 -11.39
CA PHE A 192 -18.01 4.11 -12.05
C PHE A 192 -16.92 4.55 -11.09
N GLU A 193 -17.25 4.98 -9.87
CA GLU A 193 -16.24 5.26 -8.87
C GLU A 193 -15.51 3.98 -8.45
N LEU A 194 -16.26 2.91 -8.19
CA LEU A 194 -15.74 1.65 -7.71
C LEU A 194 -14.82 0.93 -8.72
N ILE A 195 -15.24 0.77 -9.97
CA ILE A 195 -14.51 -0.03 -10.97
C ILE A 195 -13.52 0.79 -11.82
N SER A 196 -13.44 2.10 -11.60
CA SER A 196 -12.47 2.93 -12.30
C SER A 196 -11.08 2.83 -11.70
N GLU A 197 -10.10 2.80 -12.60
CA GLU A 197 -8.69 2.96 -12.27
C GLU A 197 -8.20 4.29 -12.86
N ASN A 198 -7.34 5.01 -12.15
CA ASN A 198 -6.87 6.32 -12.57
C ASN A 198 -5.35 6.39 -12.63
N ARG A 199 -4.73 6.38 -13.80
CA ARG A 199 -3.27 6.46 -13.91
C ARG A 199 -2.83 7.78 -14.54
N SER A 200 -1.93 8.48 -13.87
CA SER A 200 -1.29 9.68 -14.43
C SER A 200 -0.12 9.30 -15.33
N MET A 201 -0.07 9.88 -16.53
CA MET A 201 1.07 9.75 -17.44
C MET A 201 2.13 10.79 -17.10
N SER A 202 3.38 10.36 -16.91
CA SER A 202 4.49 11.26 -16.55
C SER A 202 5.08 12.02 -17.73
N ARG A 203 4.92 11.50 -18.95
CA ARG A 203 5.40 12.08 -20.21
C ARG A 203 4.23 12.29 -21.18
N LYS A 204 4.49 12.93 -22.31
CA LYS A 204 3.48 13.12 -23.36
C LYS A 204 3.21 11.80 -24.08
N LEU A 205 2.05 11.67 -24.71
CA LEU A 205 1.67 10.44 -25.40
C LEU A 205 2.67 10.06 -26.52
N GLU A 206 3.20 11.04 -27.24
CA GLU A 206 4.19 10.86 -28.30
C GLU A 206 5.51 10.24 -27.81
N ASP A 207 5.94 10.58 -26.59
CA ASP A 207 7.21 10.12 -25.99
C ASP A 207 7.20 8.62 -25.65
N TYR A 208 6.02 8.00 -25.55
CA TYR A 208 5.90 6.57 -25.22
C TYR A 208 6.08 5.66 -26.44
N GLY A 209 6.07 6.20 -27.67
CA GLY A 209 6.30 5.44 -28.90
C GLY A 209 5.39 4.21 -29.05
N GLN A 210 6.01 3.02 -29.14
CA GLN A 210 5.33 1.73 -29.34
C GLN A 210 5.02 0.97 -28.04
N GLN A 211 5.22 1.58 -26.87
CA GLN A 211 4.90 0.93 -25.60
C GLN A 211 3.39 0.65 -25.49
N LYS A 212 3.05 -0.49 -24.89
CA LYS A 212 1.66 -0.88 -24.62
C LYS A 212 1.37 -0.79 -23.12
N SER A 213 0.39 0.02 -22.76
CA SER A 213 -0.14 0.08 -21.39
C SER A 213 -1.62 0.50 -21.42
N THR A 214 -2.35 0.24 -20.34
CA THR A 214 -3.75 0.69 -20.20
C THR A 214 -3.86 2.21 -20.30
N SER A 215 -2.92 2.95 -19.72
CA SER A 215 -2.84 4.41 -19.82
C SER A 215 -2.64 4.89 -21.25
N ILE A 216 -1.73 4.28 -22.01
CA ILE A 216 -1.46 4.66 -23.41
C ILE A 216 -2.69 4.40 -24.28
N SER A 217 -3.34 3.25 -24.13
CA SER A 217 -4.58 2.95 -24.87
C SER A 217 -5.71 3.90 -24.50
N THR A 218 -5.84 4.25 -23.22
CA THR A 218 -6.83 5.23 -22.75
C THR A 218 -6.56 6.61 -23.35
N ALA A 219 -5.31 7.08 -23.33
CA ALA A 219 -4.92 8.36 -23.92
C ALA A 219 -5.19 8.40 -25.44
N LYS A 220 -4.83 7.34 -26.18
CA LYS A 220 -5.14 7.23 -27.61
C LYS A 220 -6.64 7.32 -27.89
N ARG A 221 -7.47 6.64 -27.08
CA ARG A 221 -8.94 6.69 -27.18
C ARG A 221 -9.50 8.07 -26.80
N LEU A 222 -8.92 8.74 -25.81
CA LEU A 222 -9.28 10.11 -25.46
C LEU A 222 -8.94 11.10 -26.58
N ALA A 223 -7.77 10.97 -27.20
CA ALA A 223 -7.37 11.79 -28.36
C ALA A 223 -8.31 11.57 -29.55
N GLU A 224 -8.68 10.31 -29.82
CA GLU A 224 -9.63 9.96 -30.87
C GLU A 224 -11.03 10.56 -30.61
N PHE A 225 -11.50 10.52 -29.36
CA PHE A 225 -12.83 10.95 -28.95
C PHE A 225 -12.96 12.47 -28.78
N LEU A 226 -12.00 13.12 -28.12
CA LEU A 226 -12.04 14.53 -27.73
C LEU A 226 -11.09 15.42 -28.55
N GLY A 227 -10.27 14.83 -29.42
CA GLY A 227 -9.27 15.52 -30.24
C GLY A 227 -7.86 15.49 -29.63
N ASP A 228 -6.85 15.62 -30.50
CA ASP A 228 -5.43 15.49 -30.14
C ASP A 228 -4.94 16.52 -29.12
N GLN A 229 -5.65 17.65 -28.96
CA GLN A 229 -5.31 18.68 -27.99
C GLN A 229 -5.32 18.15 -26.54
N MET A 230 -6.15 17.14 -26.25
CA MET A 230 -6.27 16.56 -24.91
C MET A 230 -5.04 15.78 -24.43
N VAL A 231 -4.14 15.40 -25.36
CA VAL A 231 -2.99 14.51 -25.05
C VAL A 231 -1.63 15.18 -25.32
N LYS A 232 -1.62 16.50 -25.55
CA LYS A 232 -0.40 17.26 -25.87
C LYS A 232 0.51 17.51 -24.67
N ASP A 233 -0.09 17.63 -23.50
CA ASP A 233 0.63 17.95 -22.27
C ASP A 233 0.94 16.69 -21.46
N ALA A 234 2.06 16.74 -20.73
CA ALA A 234 2.39 15.72 -19.75
C ALA A 234 1.44 15.82 -18.55
N GLY A 235 1.30 14.73 -17.79
CA GLY A 235 0.45 14.70 -16.59
C GLY A 235 -1.00 14.28 -16.84
N LEU A 236 -1.35 13.83 -18.05
CA LEU A 236 -2.70 13.37 -18.38
C LEU A 236 -3.18 12.30 -17.39
N SER A 237 -4.30 12.57 -16.74
CA SER A 237 -4.99 11.63 -15.85
C SER A 237 -5.87 10.68 -16.68
N CYS A 238 -5.40 9.47 -16.89
CA CYS A 238 -6.14 8.44 -17.62
C CYS A 238 -7.05 7.69 -16.64
N ARG A 239 -8.33 8.09 -16.57
CA ARG A 239 -9.37 7.35 -15.85
C ARG A 239 -10.09 6.40 -16.80
N PHE A 240 -10.00 5.09 -16.54
CA PHE A 240 -10.52 4.05 -17.43
C PHE A 240 -11.16 2.89 -16.67
N ILE A 241 -11.86 2.07 -17.45
CA ILE A 241 -12.43 0.78 -17.06
C ILE A 241 -11.87 -0.30 -17.98
N ILE A 242 -11.99 -1.57 -17.60
CA ILE A 242 -11.61 -2.70 -18.46
C ILE A 242 -12.87 -3.37 -19.00
N SER A 243 -13.00 -3.41 -20.34
CA SER A 243 -14.13 -4.03 -21.01
C SER A 243 -13.90 -5.51 -21.32
N LYS A 244 -14.93 -6.35 -21.28
CA LYS A 244 -14.84 -7.77 -21.65
C LYS A 244 -14.42 -7.97 -23.11
N LYS A 245 -14.99 -7.15 -24.00
CA LYS A 245 -14.71 -7.21 -25.44
C LYS A 245 -13.55 -6.28 -25.84
N PRO A 246 -12.76 -6.64 -26.85
CA PRO A 246 -12.82 -7.88 -27.62
C PRO A 246 -12.23 -9.06 -26.83
N GLU A 247 -12.93 -10.19 -26.82
CA GLU A 247 -12.47 -11.39 -26.10
C GLU A 247 -11.12 -11.89 -26.65
N GLY A 248 -10.29 -12.44 -25.76
CA GLY A 248 -8.92 -12.86 -26.10
C GLY A 248 -7.92 -11.73 -26.33
N SER A 249 -8.34 -10.46 -26.35
CA SER A 249 -7.42 -9.33 -26.47
C SER A 249 -6.73 -9.02 -25.13
N PRO A 250 -5.45 -8.59 -25.14
CA PRO A 250 -4.75 -8.19 -23.92
C PRO A 250 -5.49 -7.09 -23.16
N VAL A 251 -5.40 -7.08 -21.82
CA VAL A 251 -6.02 -6.06 -20.93
C VAL A 251 -5.68 -4.64 -21.39
N THR A 252 -4.45 -4.41 -21.86
CA THR A 252 -3.99 -3.12 -22.37
C THR A 252 -4.84 -2.60 -23.53
N GLU A 253 -5.42 -3.47 -24.36
CA GLU A 253 -6.24 -3.08 -25.52
C GLU A 253 -7.74 -2.95 -25.16
N ARG A 254 -8.11 -3.36 -23.95
CA ARG A 254 -9.49 -3.34 -23.43
C ARG A 254 -9.78 -2.16 -22.48
N ALA A 255 -8.83 -1.26 -22.29
CA ALA A 255 -8.98 -0.08 -21.43
C ALA A 255 -9.85 1.02 -22.07
N ILE A 256 -11.08 1.21 -21.60
CA ILE A 256 -12.04 2.19 -22.13
C ILE A 256 -12.03 3.46 -21.25
N PRO A 257 -11.84 4.67 -21.81
CA PRO A 257 -11.88 5.90 -21.04
C PRO A 257 -13.26 6.12 -20.42
N LEU A 258 -13.32 6.48 -19.14
CA LEU A 258 -14.59 6.70 -18.43
C LEU A 258 -15.40 7.86 -19.02
N ALA A 259 -14.70 8.85 -19.61
CA ALA A 259 -15.31 10.04 -20.22
C ALA A 259 -16.35 9.70 -21.31
N ILE A 260 -16.26 8.54 -21.96
CA ILE A 260 -17.24 8.16 -23.00
C ILE A 260 -18.66 7.97 -22.44
N PHE A 261 -18.77 7.62 -21.15
CA PHE A 261 -20.06 7.45 -20.46
C PHE A 261 -20.69 8.78 -20.03
N GLN A 262 -20.01 9.90 -20.24
CA GLN A 262 -20.54 11.26 -20.07
C GLN A 262 -20.88 11.91 -21.42
N ALA A 263 -20.43 11.32 -22.53
CA ALA A 263 -20.71 11.81 -23.88
C ALA A 263 -22.18 11.61 -24.29
N GLU A 264 -22.61 12.39 -25.30
CA GLU A 264 -23.89 12.20 -25.98
C GLU A 264 -24.08 10.76 -26.47
N LEU A 265 -25.32 10.30 -26.48
CA LEU A 265 -25.65 8.90 -26.79
C LEU A 265 -25.16 8.45 -28.17
N SER A 266 -25.28 9.29 -29.21
CA SER A 266 -24.82 8.98 -30.56
C SER A 266 -23.31 8.75 -30.60
N VAL A 267 -22.55 9.65 -29.97
CA VAL A 267 -21.09 9.62 -29.87
C VAL A 267 -20.62 8.42 -29.06
N ARG A 268 -21.23 8.19 -27.89
CA ARG A 268 -20.97 7.03 -27.03
C ARG A 268 -21.15 5.72 -27.80
N LYS A 269 -22.28 5.56 -28.50
CA LYS A 269 -22.59 4.35 -29.26
C LYS A 269 -21.58 4.11 -30.38
N HIS A 270 -21.20 5.17 -31.11
CA HIS A 270 -20.21 5.09 -32.19
C HIS A 270 -18.86 4.57 -31.68
N TYR A 271 -18.28 5.22 -30.66
CA TYR A 271 -16.95 4.84 -30.16
C TYR A 271 -16.95 3.52 -29.41
N LEU A 272 -17.98 3.20 -28.63
CA LEU A 272 -18.06 1.89 -27.96
C LEU A 272 -18.13 0.74 -28.97
N ARG A 273 -18.92 0.85 -30.05
CA ARG A 273 -18.94 -0.16 -31.13
C ARG A 273 -17.55 -0.36 -31.76
N LYS A 274 -16.82 0.74 -31.99
CA LYS A 274 -15.48 0.73 -32.56
C LYS A 274 -14.47 0.09 -31.60
N TRP A 275 -14.39 0.55 -30.35
CA TRP A 275 -13.40 0.10 -29.37
C TRP A 275 -13.64 -1.33 -28.88
N LEU A 276 -14.90 -1.75 -28.77
CA LEU A 276 -15.28 -3.11 -28.39
C LEU A 276 -15.30 -4.08 -29.59
N LYS A 277 -14.89 -3.62 -30.80
CA LYS A 277 -14.93 -4.37 -32.07
C LYS A 277 -16.28 -5.08 -32.28
N SER A 278 -17.38 -4.40 -31.94
CA SER A 278 -18.74 -4.95 -31.95
C SER A 278 -19.70 -4.02 -32.69
N PRO A 279 -19.68 -3.97 -34.04
CA PRO A 279 -20.50 -3.05 -34.82
C PRO A 279 -22.02 -3.23 -34.62
N SER A 280 -22.46 -4.45 -34.34
CA SER A 280 -23.87 -4.82 -34.14
C SER A 280 -24.37 -4.61 -32.71
N MET A 281 -23.55 -4.08 -31.80
CA MET A 281 -23.91 -3.86 -30.40
C MET A 281 -25.11 -2.90 -30.26
N GLN A 282 -26.13 -3.33 -29.52
CA GLN A 282 -27.35 -2.56 -29.24
C GLN A 282 -27.50 -2.22 -27.76
N ASP A 283 -27.03 -3.10 -26.88
CA ASP A 283 -26.95 -2.85 -25.45
C ASP A 283 -25.66 -2.09 -25.13
N PHE A 284 -25.78 -1.00 -24.37
CA PHE A 284 -24.66 -0.14 -23.95
C PHE A 284 -24.64 0.04 -22.43
N ASP A 285 -25.32 -0.85 -21.69
CA ASP A 285 -25.23 -0.92 -20.24
C ASP A 285 -23.77 -1.19 -19.83
N ILE A 286 -23.30 -0.45 -18.84
CA ILE A 286 -21.93 -0.60 -18.34
C ILE A 286 -21.66 -2.01 -17.82
N ARG A 287 -22.64 -2.66 -17.18
CA ARG A 287 -22.51 -4.00 -16.61
C ARG A 287 -22.35 -5.08 -17.67
N THR A 288 -22.78 -4.84 -18.91
CA THR A 288 -22.57 -5.76 -20.03
C THR A 288 -21.27 -5.48 -20.78
N ILE A 289 -20.71 -4.28 -20.64
CA ILE A 289 -19.40 -3.89 -21.19
C ILE A 289 -18.25 -4.37 -20.31
N LEU A 290 -18.37 -4.29 -18.99
CA LEU A 290 -17.30 -4.58 -18.03
C LEU A 290 -16.81 -6.04 -18.09
N ASP A 291 -15.50 -6.22 -17.92
CA ASP A 291 -14.89 -7.52 -17.67
C ASP A 291 -14.95 -7.87 -16.19
N TRP A 292 -16.07 -8.42 -15.72
CA TRP A 292 -16.23 -8.80 -14.30
C TRP A 292 -15.19 -9.81 -13.83
N GLU A 293 -14.75 -10.74 -14.67
CA GLU A 293 -13.73 -11.73 -14.33
C GLU A 293 -12.40 -11.05 -14.01
N TYR A 294 -12.00 -10.03 -14.80
CA TYR A 294 -10.83 -9.21 -14.51
C TYR A 294 -10.93 -8.54 -13.13
N TYR A 295 -12.08 -7.96 -12.79
CA TYR A 295 -12.24 -7.29 -11.50
C TYR A 295 -12.27 -8.27 -10.31
N ILE A 296 -12.83 -9.46 -10.50
CA ILE A 296 -12.81 -10.56 -9.50
C ILE A 296 -11.40 -11.07 -9.28
N GLU A 297 -10.61 -11.29 -10.34
CA GLU A 297 -9.21 -11.75 -10.21
C GLU A 297 -8.30 -10.71 -9.54
N ARG A 298 -8.64 -9.43 -9.72
CA ARG A 298 -7.91 -8.29 -9.16
C ARG A 298 -8.19 -8.04 -7.68
N LEU A 299 -9.38 -8.40 -7.21
CA LEU A 299 -9.77 -8.31 -5.79
C LEU A 299 -9.00 -9.35 -4.97
#